data_AF-A0AAU8PFF9-F1
#
_entry.id   AF-A0AAU8PFF9-F1
#
_cell.length_a   1.000
_cell.length_b   1.000
_cell.length_c   1.000
_cell.angle_alpha   90.00
_cell.angle_beta   90.00
_cell.angle_gamma   90.00
#
_symmetry.space_group_name_H-M   'P 1'
#
loop_
_entity.id
_entity.type
_entity.pdbx_description
1 polymer ?
#
loop_
_entity_poly.entity_id
_entity_poly.type
_entity_poly.pdbx_seq_one_letter_code
_entity_poly.pdbx_strand_id
1 'polypeptide(L)'
;MQQLTIFDILPDDTGQSSGGKRRKRRPLKEEYDECVAALKERFERHAEILAKGTTDPFYPDGVNANLVRNHILYYRKRLEEICSQSFLALPEIYFRPVPEPVDESYMAPGSRAAKLYKNFR
;
A
#
# COMPACT_ATOMS: atom_id res chain seq x y z
N MET A 1 -8.89 -10.79 41.04
CA MET A 1 -7.77 -11.53 40.41
C MET A 1 -7.87 -11.30 38.91
N GLN A 2 -6.97 -10.50 38.33
CA GLN A 2 -6.91 -10.36 36.87
C GLN A 2 -6.15 -11.57 36.31
N GLN A 3 -6.73 -12.25 35.33
CA GLN A 3 -6.11 -13.41 34.69
C GLN A 3 -4.98 -12.91 33.78
N LEU A 4 -3.74 -13.30 34.09
CA LEU A 4 -2.58 -13.02 33.25
C LEU A 4 -2.75 -13.76 31.92
N THR A 5 -2.55 -13.06 30.81
CA THR A 5 -2.65 -13.63 29.46
C THR A 5 -1.29 -14.16 29.03
N ILE A 6 -1.28 -15.14 28.12
CA ILE A 6 -0.08 -15.85 27.68
C ILE A 6 1.00 -14.94 27.03
N PHE A 7 0.69 -13.66 26.79
CA PHE A 7 1.63 -12.64 26.34
C PHE A 7 2.71 -12.28 27.38
N ASP A 8 2.49 -12.59 28.66
CA ASP A 8 3.41 -12.23 29.74
C ASP A 8 4.54 -13.26 29.98
N ILE A 9 4.55 -14.40 29.27
CA ILE A 9 5.34 -15.59 29.67
C ILE A 9 6.47 -15.98 28.68
N LEU A 10 6.67 -15.27 27.56
CA LEU A 10 7.79 -15.61 26.67
C LEU A 10 9.03 -14.73 26.93
N PRO A 11 10.18 -15.32 27.35
CA PRO A 11 11.42 -14.57 27.49
C PRO A 11 11.99 -14.17 26.12
N ASP A 12 12.41 -12.91 26.02
CA ASP A 12 13.08 -12.31 24.85
C ASP A 12 14.50 -12.91 24.75
N ASP A 13 14.74 -13.73 23.73
CA ASP A 13 16.01 -14.41 23.49
C ASP A 13 17.10 -13.38 23.13
N THR A 14 18.20 -13.46 23.87
CA THR A 14 19.31 -12.52 23.84
C THR A 14 20.15 -12.68 22.58
N GLY A 15 20.01 -11.73 21.64
CA GLY A 15 20.91 -11.57 20.49
C GLY A 15 21.47 -10.14 20.41
N GLN A 16 22.77 -9.98 20.66
CA GLN A 16 23.50 -8.72 20.58
C GLN A 16 23.49 -8.15 19.15
N SER A 17 23.17 -6.86 18.96
CA SER A 17 23.66 -6.07 17.82
C SER A 17 23.35 -4.57 17.93
N SER A 18 24.42 -3.78 17.78
CA SER A 18 24.59 -2.36 17.37
C SER A 18 23.45 -1.33 17.59
N GLY A 19 23.81 -0.24 18.28
CA GLY A 19 22.96 0.89 18.62
C GLY A 19 22.50 1.75 17.43
N GLY A 20 21.45 1.31 16.75
CA GLY A 20 20.47 2.22 16.15
C GLY A 20 19.41 2.57 17.20
N LYS A 21 18.84 3.78 17.18
CA LYS A 21 17.63 4.09 17.98
C LYS A 21 16.59 3.00 17.69
N ARG A 22 16.34 2.11 18.66
CA ARG A 22 15.33 1.04 18.56
C ARG A 22 14.00 1.72 18.25
N ARG A 23 13.56 1.67 16.99
CA ARG A 23 12.17 2.02 16.64
C ARG A 23 11.33 1.10 17.51
N LYS A 24 10.55 1.67 18.44
CA LYS A 24 9.59 0.90 19.23
C LYS A 24 8.77 0.07 18.24
N ARG A 25 8.65 -1.25 18.47
CA ARG A 25 7.80 -2.10 17.63
C ARG A 25 6.40 -1.49 17.69
N ARG A 26 5.85 -1.11 16.54
CA ARG A 26 4.50 -0.55 16.46
C ARG A 26 3.51 -1.65 16.86
N PRO A 27 2.40 -1.33 17.54
CA PRO A 27 1.36 -2.30 17.81
C PRO A 27 0.76 -2.81 16.49
N LEU A 28 0.60 -4.13 16.35
CA LEU A 28 0.11 -4.77 15.12
C LEU A 28 -1.24 -4.21 14.64
N LYS A 29 -2.10 -3.79 15.58
CA LYS A 29 -3.40 -3.20 15.28
C LYS A 29 -3.29 -1.84 14.58
N GLU A 30 -2.36 -0.99 15.01
CA GLU A 30 -2.12 0.31 14.35
C GLU A 30 -1.59 0.10 12.94
N GLU A 31 -0.66 -0.84 12.76
CA GLU A 31 -0.15 -1.18 11.42
C GLU A 31 -1.22 -1.76 10.50
N TYR A 32 -2.15 -2.57 11.04
CA TYR A 32 -3.32 -3.05 10.31
C TYR A 32 -4.17 -1.88 9.81
N ASP A 33 -4.52 -0.95 10.69
CA ASP A 33 -5.38 0.19 10.36
C ASP A 33 -4.69 1.12 9.33
N GLU A 34 -3.36 1.32 9.45
CA GLU A 34 -2.54 2.02 8.45
C GLU A 34 -2.57 1.30 7.09
N CYS A 35 -2.41 -0.02 7.05
CA CYS A 35 -2.47 -0.81 5.82
C CYS A 35 -3.85 -0.74 5.15
N VAL A 36 -4.93 -0.78 5.94
CA VAL A 36 -6.30 -0.63 5.44
C VAL A 36 -6.48 0.74 4.78
N ALA A 37 -6.06 1.81 5.47
CA ALA A 37 -6.18 3.18 4.97
C ALA A 37 -5.34 3.38 3.70
N ALA A 38 -4.10 2.92 3.70
CA ALA A 38 -3.21 3.02 2.55
C ALA A 38 -3.73 2.21 1.36
N LEU A 39 -4.27 1.01 1.57
CA LEU A 39 -4.82 0.22 0.49
C LEU A 39 -6.01 0.92 -0.19
N LYS A 40 -6.92 1.54 0.59
CA LYS A 40 -8.04 2.34 0.05
C LYS A 40 -7.52 3.51 -0.79
N GLU A 41 -6.62 4.31 -0.24
CA GLU A 41 -6.04 5.46 -0.94
C GLU A 41 -5.32 5.04 -2.22
N ARG A 42 -4.59 3.91 -2.23
CA ARG A 42 -3.89 3.45 -3.43
C ARG A 42 -4.85 3.00 -4.54
N PHE A 43 -5.98 2.39 -4.19
CA PHE A 43 -7.03 2.10 -5.18
C PHE A 43 -7.61 3.37 -5.80
N GLU A 44 -7.89 4.38 -4.98
CA GLU A 44 -8.37 5.69 -5.45
C GLU A 44 -7.32 6.34 -6.35
N ARG A 45 -6.06 6.40 -5.88
CA ARG A 45 -4.95 7.00 -6.62
C ARG A 45 -4.70 6.32 -7.97
N HIS A 46 -4.78 4.99 -8.02
CA HIS A 46 -4.65 4.25 -9.28
C HIS A 46 -5.73 4.67 -10.29
N ALA A 47 -6.99 4.77 -9.84
CA ALA A 47 -8.10 5.22 -10.69
C ALA A 47 -7.93 6.68 -11.13
N GLU A 48 -7.44 7.55 -10.25
CA GLU A 48 -7.16 8.95 -10.59
C GLU A 48 -6.07 9.09 -11.66
N ILE A 49 -4.99 8.31 -11.57
CA ILE A 49 -3.92 8.35 -12.58
C ILE A 49 -4.48 7.94 -13.94
N LEU A 50 -5.30 6.89 -14.02
CA LEU A 50 -5.92 6.49 -15.29
C LEU A 50 -6.89 7.55 -15.85
N ALA A 51 -7.58 8.29 -14.99
CA ALA A 51 -8.53 9.31 -15.44
C ALA A 51 -7.85 10.63 -15.83
N LYS A 52 -6.94 11.12 -14.98
CA LYS A 52 -6.42 12.49 -15.01
C LYS A 52 -4.93 12.57 -15.33
N GLY A 53 -4.21 11.46 -15.25
CA GLY A 53 -2.76 11.38 -15.34
C GLY A 53 -2.06 11.86 -14.07
N THR A 54 -0.74 11.96 -14.17
CA THR A 54 0.16 12.48 -13.15
C THR A 54 0.77 13.83 -13.56
N THR A 55 1.42 14.48 -12.61
CA THR A 55 2.26 15.68 -12.82
C THR A 55 3.74 15.33 -13.00
N ASP A 56 4.08 14.04 -13.02
CA ASP A 56 5.45 13.56 -13.24
C ASP A 56 5.95 13.97 -14.63
N PRO A 57 7.08 14.71 -14.72
CA PRO A 57 7.63 15.12 -16.01
C PRO A 57 8.51 14.05 -16.67
N PHE A 58 8.91 13.01 -15.94
CA PHE A 58 9.89 12.01 -16.37
C PHE A 58 9.25 10.69 -16.81
N TYR A 59 8.16 10.28 -16.16
CA TYR A 59 7.54 8.99 -16.39
C TYR A 59 6.11 9.09 -16.93
N PRO A 60 5.73 8.23 -17.90
CA PRO A 60 4.35 8.14 -18.36
C PRO A 60 3.37 7.79 -17.24
N ASP A 61 2.08 8.02 -17.51
CA ASP A 61 1.00 7.71 -16.57
C ASP A 61 0.90 6.20 -16.29
N GLY A 62 1.18 5.37 -17.29
CA GLY A 62 1.20 3.91 -17.16
C GLY A 62 2.25 3.39 -16.17
N VAL A 63 3.47 3.92 -16.22
CA VAL A 63 4.53 3.61 -15.25
C VAL A 63 4.08 4.00 -13.84
N ASN A 64 3.53 5.21 -13.68
CA ASN A 64 3.02 5.69 -12.40
C ASN A 64 1.86 4.84 -11.85
N ALA A 65 0.94 4.40 -12.71
CA ALA A 65 -0.15 3.51 -12.33
C ALA A 65 0.38 2.14 -11.86
N ASN A 66 1.37 1.57 -12.55
CA ASN A 66 2.01 0.31 -12.17
C ASN A 66 2.78 0.41 -10.84
N LEU A 67 3.41 1.55 -10.54
CA LEU A 67 4.00 1.81 -9.23
C LEU A 67 2.94 1.78 -8.12
N VAL A 68 1.80 2.44 -8.32
CA VAL A 68 0.68 2.40 -7.37
C VAL A 68 0.11 0.98 -7.25
N ARG A 69 0.01 0.22 -8.34
CA ARG A 69 -0.38 -1.20 -8.33
C ARG A 69 0.57 -2.04 -7.47
N ASN A 70 1.87 -1.80 -7.54
CA ASN A 70 2.84 -2.49 -6.68
C ASN A 70 2.63 -2.17 -5.19
N HIS A 71 2.24 -0.93 -4.85
CA HIS A 71 1.85 -0.58 -3.49
C HIS A 71 0.57 -1.31 -3.04
N ILE A 72 -0.43 -1.47 -3.91
CA ILE A 72 -1.64 -2.26 -3.63
C ILE A 72 -1.25 -3.71 -3.27
N LEU A 73 -0.41 -4.36 -4.08
CA LEU A 73 0.08 -5.71 -3.83
C LEU A 73 0.84 -5.82 -2.50
N TYR A 74 1.68 -4.83 -2.20
CA TYR A 74 2.42 -4.75 -0.95
C TYR A 74 1.48 -4.72 0.27
N TYR A 75 0.50 -3.80 0.30
CA TYR A 75 -0.41 -3.68 1.44
C TYR A 75 -1.32 -4.90 1.60
N ARG A 76 -1.73 -5.55 0.51
CA ARG A 76 -2.46 -6.82 0.58
C ARG A 76 -1.64 -7.91 1.28
N LYS A 77 -0.40 -8.12 0.84
CA LYS A 77 0.50 -9.08 1.47
C LYS A 77 0.75 -8.72 2.93
N ARG A 78 0.90 -7.43 3.24
CA ARG A 78 1.10 -6.98 4.62
C ARG A 78 -0.12 -7.26 5.51
N LEU A 79 -1.34 -7.10 4.99
CA LEU A 79 -2.57 -7.47 5.69
C LEU A 79 -2.64 -8.97 5.95
N GLU A 80 -2.27 -9.82 4.98
CA GLU A 80 -2.18 -11.28 5.18
C GLU A 80 -1.21 -11.64 6.30
N GLU A 81 -0.01 -11.05 6.29
CA GLU A 81 1.00 -11.26 7.34
C GLU A 81 0.48 -10.85 8.71
N ILE A 82 -0.15 -9.68 8.84
CA ILE A 82 -0.69 -9.19 10.13
C ILE A 82 -1.85 -10.08 10.61
N CYS A 83 -2.77 -10.46 9.72
CA CYS A 83 -3.89 -11.33 10.06
C CYS A 83 -3.42 -12.75 10.42
N SER A 84 -2.32 -13.23 9.83
CA SER A 84 -1.73 -14.54 10.20
C SER A 84 -1.12 -14.56 11.60
N GLN A 85 -0.71 -13.39 12.11
CA GLN A 85 -0.06 -13.21 13.42
C GLN A 85 -1.01 -12.68 14.51
N SER A 86 -2.27 -12.44 14.18
CA SER A 86 -3.26 -11.84 15.07
C SER A 86 -4.64 -12.48 14.90
N PHE A 87 -5.58 -12.15 15.77
CA PHE A 87 -6.99 -12.58 15.62
C PHE A 87 -7.81 -11.62 14.73
N LEU A 88 -7.15 -10.79 13.92
CA LEU A 88 -7.82 -9.84 13.03
C LEU A 88 -8.23 -10.54 11.73
N ALA A 89 -9.43 -10.25 11.26
CA ALA A 89 -9.90 -10.71 9.96
C ALA A 89 -9.38 -9.80 8.83
N LEU A 90 -9.30 -10.38 7.62
CA LEU A 90 -9.01 -9.59 6.42
C LEU A 90 -10.10 -8.53 6.20
N PRO A 91 -9.72 -7.27 5.92
CA PRO A 91 -10.67 -6.18 5.72
C PRO A 91 -11.39 -6.31 4.37
N GLU A 92 -12.59 -5.75 4.23
CA GLU A 92 -13.37 -5.82 2.97
C GLU A 92 -12.58 -5.35 1.74
N ILE A 93 -11.79 -4.28 1.88
CA ILE A 93 -10.98 -3.72 0.78
C ILE A 93 -9.96 -4.73 0.22
N TYR A 94 -9.55 -5.73 1.00
CA TYR A 94 -8.66 -6.80 0.54
C TYR A 94 -9.32 -7.66 -0.55
N PHE A 95 -10.64 -7.81 -0.54
CA PHE A 95 -11.33 -8.64 -1.55
C PHE A 95 -11.57 -7.91 -2.87
N ARG A 96 -11.29 -6.60 -2.94
CA ARG A 96 -11.31 -5.86 -4.20
C ARG A 96 -10.26 -6.44 -5.16
N PRO A 97 -10.59 -6.68 -6.43
CA PRO A 97 -9.62 -7.20 -7.39
C PRO A 97 -8.44 -6.24 -7.55
N VAL A 98 -7.24 -6.80 -7.65
CA VAL A 98 -6.03 -6.02 -7.97
C VAL A 98 -6.18 -5.45 -9.37
N PRO A 99 -5.86 -4.17 -9.62
CA PRO A 99 -5.91 -3.63 -10.97
C PRO A 99 -4.99 -4.39 -11.92
N GLU A 100 -5.40 -4.53 -13.18
CA GLU A 100 -4.55 -5.10 -14.23
C GLU A 100 -3.31 -4.22 -14.48
N PRO A 101 -2.18 -4.81 -14.94
CA PRO A 101 -1.04 -4.03 -15.40
C PRO A 101 -1.44 -3.07 -16.52
N VAL A 102 -0.89 -1.86 -16.47
CA VAL A 102 -1.12 -0.81 -17.47
C VAL A 102 0.08 -0.77 -18.41
N ASP A 103 -0.15 -0.52 -19.70
CA ASP A 103 0.94 -0.31 -20.67
C ASP A 103 1.86 0.81 -20.18
N GLU A 104 3.18 0.59 -20.16
CA GLU A 104 4.14 1.57 -19.66
C GLU A 104 4.16 2.88 -20.46
N SER A 105 3.76 2.84 -21.74
CA SER A 105 3.65 4.01 -22.60
C SER A 105 2.30 4.74 -22.46
N TYR A 106 1.38 4.23 -21.64
CA TYR A 106 0.06 4.81 -21.46
C TYR A 106 0.13 6.26 -20.96
N MET A 107 -0.63 7.13 -21.62
CA MET A 107 -0.91 8.50 -21.19
C MET A 107 -2.41 8.68 -21.00
N ALA A 108 -2.80 9.15 -19.83
CA ALA A 108 -4.19 9.32 -19.46
C ALA A 108 -4.88 10.38 -20.34
N PRO A 109 -6.15 10.20 -20.71
CA PRO A 109 -6.90 11.17 -21.52
C PRO A 109 -7.00 12.56 -20.89
N GLY A 110 -6.99 12.62 -19.54
CA GLY A 110 -7.00 13.86 -18.77
C GLY A 110 -5.62 14.47 -18.53
N SER A 111 -4.54 13.80 -18.92
CA SER A 111 -3.17 14.27 -18.72
C SER A 111 -2.91 15.57 -19.49
N ARG A 112 -1.92 16.34 -19.02
CA ARG A 112 -1.48 17.56 -19.71
C ARG A 112 -0.98 17.24 -21.12
N ALA A 113 -0.22 16.15 -21.29
CA ALA A 113 0.28 15.73 -22.59
C ALA A 113 -0.86 15.40 -23.57
N ALA A 114 -1.84 14.59 -23.16
CA ALA A 114 -2.98 14.24 -24.02
C ALA A 114 -3.83 15.46 -24.41
N LYS A 115 -3.98 16.44 -23.51
CA LYS A 115 -4.67 17.71 -23.79
C LYS A 115 -3.94 18.56 -24.82
N LEU A 116 -2.61 18.61 -24.78
CA LEU A 116 -1.82 19.36 -25.76
C LEU A 116 -2.04 18.82 -27.17
N TYR A 117 -1.96 17.50 -27.37
CA TYR A 117 -2.18 16.89 -28.69
C TYR A 117 -3.57 17.14 -29.27
N LYS A 118 -4.61 17.28 -28.43
CA LYS A 118 -5.97 17.59 -28.89
C LYS A 118 -6.11 19.02 -29.42
N ASN A 119 -5.30 19.96 -28.95
CA ASN A 119 -5.40 21.37 -29.33
C ASN A 119 -4.68 21.71 -30.65
N PHE A 120 -3.91 20.78 -31.22
CA PHE A 120 -3.18 20.96 -32.48
C PHE A 120 -3.83 20.25 -33.68
N ARG A 121 -5.10 19.83 -33.55
CA ARG A 121 -5.85 19.13 -34.61
C ARG A 121 -6.92 20.02 -35.23
#